data_AF-A0A7M3LT92-F1
#
_entry.id   AF-A0A7M3LT92-F1
#
_cell.length_a   1.000
_cell.length_b   1.000
_cell.length_c   1.000
_cell.angle_alpha   90.00
_cell.angle_beta   90.00
_cell.angle_gamma   90.00
#
_symmetry.space_group_name_H-M   'P 1'
#
loop_
_entity.id
_entity.type
_entity.pdbx_description
1 polymer ?
#
loop_
_entity_poly.entity_id
_entity_poly.type
_entity_poly.pdbx_seq_one_letter_code
_entity_poly.pdbx_strand_id
1 'polypeptide(L)'
;MRSKCAAQGTGDVVADLREVMTKAVDLLGRPPWGPLYQALIGEAQHDPEVAAALNRRFIEPQAADTLTRLKAAKDRGELAGDFDIDLAFDILSGPLYYRLLITQQPITYDYIDRVLRAVFAGMSPRSGMSTT
;
A
#
# COMPACT_ATOMS: atom_id res chain seq x y z
N MET A 1 -9.38 20.13 -15.78
CA MET A 1 -8.87 20.95 -14.67
C MET A 1 -8.51 20.00 -13.54
N ARG A 2 -7.23 19.57 -13.45
CA ARG A 2 -6.80 18.54 -12.48
C ARG A 2 -6.49 19.21 -11.14
N SER A 3 -7.28 18.92 -10.12
CA SER A 3 -7.10 19.44 -8.76
C SER A 3 -5.75 19.03 -8.20
N LYS A 4 -4.89 20.01 -7.99
CA LYS A 4 -3.54 19.91 -7.43
C LYS A 4 -3.54 19.75 -5.88
N CYS A 5 -4.71 19.64 -5.26
CA CYS A 5 -4.86 19.60 -3.79
C CYS A 5 -4.60 18.24 -3.13
N ALA A 6 -4.86 17.11 -3.79
CA ALA A 6 -4.86 15.80 -3.11
C ALA A 6 -3.46 15.24 -2.77
N ALA A 7 -2.39 15.87 -3.28
CA ALA A 7 -1.00 15.46 -3.01
C ALA A 7 -0.39 16.16 -1.78
N GLN A 8 -1.07 17.17 -1.22
CA GLN A 8 -0.67 17.77 0.05
C GLN A 8 -1.26 16.90 1.16
N GLY A 9 -0.47 15.94 1.63
CA GLY A 9 -0.84 15.08 2.74
C GLY A 9 -1.34 15.86 3.95
N THR A 10 -2.19 15.24 4.76
CA THR A 10 -2.87 15.88 5.89
C THR A 10 -1.95 16.22 7.08
N GLY A 11 -0.68 15.83 7.00
CA GLY A 11 0.24 15.82 8.14
C GLY A 11 0.08 14.59 9.05
N ASP A 12 -0.72 13.61 8.58
CA ASP A 12 -0.87 12.29 9.18
C ASP A 12 -0.68 11.23 8.08
N VAL A 13 0.54 10.70 8.00
CA VAL A 13 0.93 9.68 7.03
C VAL A 13 0.06 8.43 7.12
N VAL A 14 -0.43 8.07 8.31
CA VAL A 14 -1.28 6.89 8.48
C VAL A 14 -2.63 7.13 7.83
N ALA A 15 -3.23 8.30 8.05
CA ALA A 15 -4.48 8.69 7.40
C ALA A 15 -4.33 8.79 5.88
N ASP A 16 -3.24 9.40 5.41
CA ASP A 16 -2.95 9.56 3.98
C ASP A 16 -2.76 8.20 3.27
N LEU A 17 -2.09 7.24 3.91
CA LEU A 17 -1.90 5.88 3.39
C LEU A 17 -3.21 5.08 3.43
N ARG A 18 -4.00 5.22 4.50
CA ARG A 18 -5.31 4.59 4.60
C ARG A 18 -6.23 5.01 3.45
N GLU A 19 -6.24 6.28 3.10
CA GLU A 19 -7.02 6.81 1.98
C GLU A 19 -6.66 6.12 0.66
N VAL A 20 -5.37 5.91 0.38
CA VAL A 20 -4.92 5.25 -0.84
C VAL A 20 -5.23 3.75 -0.80
N MET A 21 -4.94 3.07 0.30
CA MET A 21 -5.13 1.63 0.42
C MET A 21 -6.61 1.21 0.39
N THR A 22 -7.52 2.04 0.90
CA THR A 22 -8.97 1.77 0.84
C THR A 22 -9.54 1.88 -0.57
N LYS A 23 -8.93 2.66 -1.47
CA LYS A 23 -9.29 2.66 -2.91
C LYS A 23 -9.02 1.29 -3.56
N ALA A 24 -7.95 0.61 -3.15
CA ALA A 24 -7.67 -0.75 -3.62
C ALA A 24 -8.74 -1.75 -3.13
N VAL A 25 -9.24 -1.59 -1.90
CA VAL A 25 -10.36 -2.38 -1.37
C VAL A 25 -11.62 -2.18 -2.20
N ASP A 26 -11.97 -0.92 -2.51
CA ASP A 26 -13.17 -0.61 -3.28
C ASP A 26 -13.14 -1.17 -4.70
N LEU A 27 -11.97 -1.13 -5.33
CA LEU A 27 -11.76 -1.66 -6.68
C LEU A 27 -11.76 -3.19 -6.67
N LEU A 28 -10.89 -3.81 -5.85
CA LEU A 28 -10.64 -5.25 -5.90
C LEU A 28 -11.69 -6.07 -5.15
N GLY A 29 -12.46 -5.44 -4.25
CA GLY A 29 -13.54 -6.10 -3.50
C GLY A 29 -14.82 -6.32 -4.32
N ARG A 30 -14.92 -5.79 -5.55
CA ARG A 30 -16.13 -5.86 -6.38
C ARG A 30 -15.92 -6.69 -7.65
N PRO A 31 -16.81 -7.65 -7.96
CA PRO A 31 -16.82 -8.27 -9.28
C PRO A 31 -17.10 -7.25 -10.39
N PRO A 32 -16.49 -7.40 -11.58
CA PRO A 32 -15.57 -8.47 -11.96
C PRO A 32 -14.09 -8.18 -11.64
N TRP A 33 -13.77 -7.03 -11.03
CA TRP A 33 -12.41 -6.50 -10.97
C TRP A 33 -11.44 -7.32 -10.13
N GLY A 34 -11.85 -7.78 -8.95
CA GLY A 34 -11.03 -8.67 -8.11
C GLY A 34 -10.59 -9.95 -8.84
N PRO A 35 -11.54 -10.77 -9.33
CA PRO A 35 -11.24 -11.98 -10.10
C PRO A 35 -10.41 -11.70 -11.36
N LEU A 36 -10.73 -10.63 -12.10
CA LEU A 36 -9.97 -10.26 -13.29
C LEU A 36 -8.52 -9.92 -12.95
N TYR A 37 -8.30 -9.19 -11.85
CA TYR A 37 -6.97 -8.81 -11.40
C TYR A 37 -6.14 -10.03 -10.97
N GLN A 38 -6.75 -10.98 -10.24
CA GLN A 38 -6.12 -12.24 -9.87
C GLN A 38 -5.70 -13.05 -11.11
N ALA A 39 -6.60 -13.17 -12.09
CA ALA A 39 -6.32 -13.86 -13.35
C ALA A 39 -5.16 -13.20 -14.12
N LEU A 40 -5.16 -11.86 -14.20
CA LEU A 40 -4.12 -11.10 -14.89
C LEU A 40 -2.74 -11.28 -14.22
N ILE A 41 -2.70 -11.31 -12.88
CA ILE A 41 -1.46 -11.60 -12.14
C ILE A 41 -0.98 -13.02 -12.42
N GLY A 42 -1.90 -13.99 -12.48
CA GLY A 42 -1.59 -15.38 -12.81
C GLY A 42 -0.97 -15.52 -14.21
N GLU A 43 -1.54 -14.85 -15.20
CA GLU A 43 -1.00 -14.85 -16.57
C GLU A 43 0.38 -14.16 -16.64
N ALA A 44 0.55 -13.05 -15.92
CA ALA A 44 1.83 -12.34 -15.84
C ALA A 44 3.00 -13.19 -15.29
N GLN A 45 2.73 -14.31 -14.62
CA GLN A 45 3.81 -15.24 -14.19
C GLN A 45 4.37 -16.09 -15.35
N HIS A 46 3.64 -16.18 -16.46
CA HIS A 46 3.95 -17.03 -17.60
C HIS A 46 4.26 -16.23 -18.87
N ASP A 47 3.69 -15.03 -19.00
CA ASP A 47 3.89 -14.13 -20.14
C ASP A 47 4.56 -12.79 -19.71
N PRO A 48 5.82 -12.56 -20.12
CA PRO A 48 6.55 -11.32 -19.83
C PRO A 48 5.92 -10.05 -20.42
N GLU A 49 5.21 -10.14 -21.56
CA GLU A 49 4.53 -8.98 -22.15
C GLU A 49 3.32 -8.59 -21.31
N VAL A 50 2.57 -9.57 -20.82
CA VAL A 50 1.47 -9.36 -19.88
C VAL A 50 1.99 -8.77 -18.57
N ALA A 51 3.11 -9.28 -18.04
CA ALA A 51 3.76 -8.74 -16.86
C ALA A 51 4.17 -7.28 -17.04
N ALA A 52 4.80 -6.94 -18.16
CA ALA A 52 5.20 -5.57 -18.48
C ALA A 52 3.99 -4.64 -18.61
N ALA A 53 2.92 -5.10 -19.27
CA ALA A 53 1.69 -4.34 -19.43
C ALA A 53 0.98 -4.10 -18.08
N LEU A 54 0.89 -5.13 -17.23
CA LEU A 54 0.33 -5.05 -15.88
C LEU A 54 1.12 -4.05 -15.02
N ASN A 55 2.45 -4.17 -15.00
CA ASN A 55 3.30 -3.27 -14.24
C ASN A 55 3.12 -1.82 -14.67
N ARG A 56 3.28 -1.55 -15.96
CA ARG A 56 3.22 -0.19 -16.50
C ARG A 56 1.85 0.47 -16.36
N ARG A 57 0.77 -0.28 -16.57
CA ARG A 57 -0.59 0.29 -16.64
C ARG A 57 -1.32 0.31 -15.31
N PHE A 58 -0.94 -0.55 -14.37
CA PHE A 58 -1.67 -0.74 -13.13
C PHE A 58 -0.80 -0.56 -11.89
N ILE A 59 0.35 -1.23 -11.81
CA ILE A 59 1.19 -1.21 -10.61
C ILE A 59 1.91 0.13 -10.45
N GLU A 60 2.63 0.58 -11.47
CA GLU A 60 3.42 1.83 -11.43
C GLU A 60 2.58 3.06 -11.06
N PRO A 61 1.37 3.29 -11.62
CA PRO A 61 0.54 4.43 -11.23
C PRO A 61 0.11 4.40 -9.75
N GLN A 62 -0.21 3.20 -9.22
CA GLN A 62 -0.61 3.04 -7.82
C GLN A 62 0.59 3.20 -6.88
N ALA A 63 1.74 2.65 -7.26
CA ALA A 63 2.99 2.82 -6.53
C ALA A 63 3.39 4.30 -6.47
N ALA A 64 3.31 5.02 -7.58
CA ALA A 64 3.68 6.43 -7.63
C ALA A 64 2.87 7.32 -6.67
N ASP A 65 1.56 7.09 -6.53
CA ASP A 65 0.72 7.84 -5.57
C ASP A 65 1.14 7.55 -4.12
N THR A 66 1.32 6.27 -3.78
CA THR A 66 1.73 5.85 -2.43
C THR A 66 3.14 6.36 -2.08
N LEU A 67 4.10 6.20 -2.99
CA LEU A 67 5.48 6.66 -2.83
C LEU A 67 5.56 8.19 -2.70
N THR A 68 4.71 8.94 -3.40
CA THR A 68 4.64 10.40 -3.27
C THR A 68 4.23 10.81 -1.86
N ARG A 69 3.23 10.13 -1.28
CA ARG A 69 2.76 10.40 0.08
C ARG A 69 3.81 10.04 1.13
N LEU A 70 4.47 8.89 0.96
CA LEU A 70 5.55 8.45 1.84
C LEU A 70 6.75 9.42 1.81
N LYS A 71 7.15 9.90 0.63
CA LYS A 71 8.20 10.92 0.48
C LYS A 71 7.81 12.22 1.18
N ALA A 72 6.58 12.70 0.97
CA ALA A 72 6.10 13.91 1.63
C ALA A 72 6.04 13.76 3.16
N ALA A 73 5.67 12.60 3.69
CA ALA A 73 5.70 12.30 5.12
C ALA A 73 7.13 12.29 5.68
N LYS A 74 8.07 11.71 4.94
CA LYS A 74 9.51 11.73 5.27
C LYS A 74 10.07 13.15 5.33
N ASP A 75 9.74 13.99 4.34
CA ASP A 75 10.17 15.41 4.30
C ASP A 75 9.60 16.22 5.47
N ARG A 76 8.42 15.84 5.99
CA ARG A 76 7.80 16.44 7.19
C ARG A 76 8.31 15.86 8.52
N GLY A 77 9.20 14.86 8.48
CA GLY A 77 9.73 14.19 9.67
C GLY A 77 8.77 13.21 10.34
N GLU A 78 7.69 12.81 9.65
CA GLU A 78 6.76 11.79 10.16
C GLU A 78 7.31 10.36 10.03
N LEU A 79 8.29 10.18 9.12
CA LEU A 79 9.06 8.94 8.96
C LEU A 79 10.54 9.21 9.29
N ALA A 80 11.28 8.15 9.63
CA ALA A 80 12.72 8.27 9.86
C ALA A 80 13.44 8.75 8.57
N GLY A 81 14.41 9.64 8.72
CA GLY A 81 15.14 10.25 7.60
C GLY A 81 15.95 9.25 6.76
N ASP A 82 16.27 8.10 7.31
CA ASP A 82 16.95 6.97 6.67
C ASP A 82 15.98 5.85 6.26
N PHE A 83 14.67 6.00 6.48
CA PHE A 83 13.69 4.98 6.12
C PHE A 83 13.68 4.77 4.59
N ASP A 84 13.74 3.51 4.18
CA ASP A 84 13.61 3.08 2.80
C ASP A 84 12.13 3.14 2.38
N ILE A 85 11.83 4.06 1.47
CA ILE A 85 10.46 4.33 1.03
C ILE A 85 9.94 3.25 0.07
N ASP A 86 10.82 2.64 -0.71
CA ASP A 86 10.43 1.57 -1.63
C ASP A 86 10.11 0.30 -0.82
N LEU A 87 10.93 -0.01 0.19
CA LEU A 87 10.61 -1.07 1.15
C LEU A 87 9.31 -0.79 1.93
N ALA A 88 9.05 0.47 2.29
CA ALA A 88 7.79 0.85 2.93
C ALA A 88 6.58 0.47 2.07
N PHE A 89 6.67 0.74 0.76
CA PHE A 89 5.62 0.39 -0.19
C PHE A 89 5.43 -1.14 -0.31
N ASP A 90 6.53 -1.90 -0.36
CA ASP A 90 6.48 -3.36 -0.43
C ASP A 90 5.82 -3.96 0.82
N ILE A 91 6.14 -3.45 2.01
CA ILE A 91 5.55 -3.88 3.28
C ILE A 91 4.04 -3.57 3.33
N LEU A 92 3.61 -2.44 2.79
CA LEU A 92 2.19 -2.05 2.74
C LEU A 92 1.40 -2.87 1.71
N SER A 93 2.02 -3.19 0.58
CA SER A 93 1.39 -3.90 -0.54
C SER A 93 1.33 -5.42 -0.33
N GLY A 94 2.40 -5.99 0.23
CA GLY A 94 2.56 -7.44 0.42
C GLY A 94 1.38 -8.13 1.12
N PRO A 95 0.88 -7.64 2.27
CA PRO A 95 -0.27 -8.22 2.96
C PRO A 95 -1.53 -8.25 2.11
N LEU A 96 -1.75 -7.24 1.26
CA LEU A 96 -2.91 -7.18 0.36
C LEU A 96 -2.82 -8.28 -0.70
N TYR A 97 -1.66 -8.44 -1.33
CA TYR A 97 -1.42 -9.50 -2.31
C TYR A 97 -1.47 -10.89 -1.69
N TYR A 98 -0.89 -11.09 -0.51
CA TYR A 98 -0.99 -12.36 0.21
C TYR A 98 -2.45 -12.73 0.48
N ARG A 99 -3.24 -11.76 0.95
CA ARG A 99 -4.65 -11.98 1.26
C ARG A 99 -5.46 -12.29 0.00
N LEU A 100 -5.26 -11.52 -1.06
CA LEU A 100 -5.98 -11.66 -2.32
C LEU A 100 -5.60 -12.92 -3.10
N LEU A 101 -4.30 -13.21 -3.26
CA LEU A 101 -3.82 -14.26 -4.17
C LEU A 101 -3.68 -15.61 -3.49
N ILE A 102 -3.15 -15.62 -2.25
CA ILE A 102 -2.79 -16.87 -1.57
C ILE A 102 -3.97 -17.36 -0.73
N THR A 103 -4.42 -16.57 0.23
CA THR A 103 -5.52 -16.99 1.13
C THR A 103 -6.91 -16.78 0.53
N GLN A 104 -6.99 -16.02 -0.56
CA GLN A 104 -8.22 -15.63 -1.27
C GLN A 104 -9.30 -15.09 -0.32
N GLN A 105 -8.88 -14.36 0.72
CA GLN A 105 -9.77 -13.71 1.65
C GLN A 105 -10.08 -12.28 1.17
N PRO A 106 -11.26 -11.73 1.49
CA PRO A 106 -11.58 -10.36 1.13
C PRO A 106 -10.60 -9.40 1.82
N ILE A 107 -10.09 -8.43 1.08
CA ILE A 107 -9.42 -7.26 1.65
C ILE A 107 -10.53 -6.32 2.13
N THR A 108 -10.51 -5.96 3.41
CA THR A 108 -11.53 -5.09 4.03
C THR A 108 -10.88 -3.84 4.59
N TYR A 109 -11.65 -2.78 4.84
CA TYR A 109 -11.13 -1.57 5.48
C TYR A 109 -10.53 -1.87 6.87
N ASP A 110 -11.19 -2.74 7.67
CA ASP A 110 -10.65 -3.20 8.96
C ASP A 110 -9.28 -3.88 8.79
N TYR A 111 -9.10 -4.67 7.73
CA TYR A 111 -7.81 -5.29 7.45
C TYR A 111 -6.73 -4.25 7.12
N ILE A 112 -7.04 -3.21 6.34
CA ILE A 112 -6.13 -2.09 6.09
C ILE A 112 -5.74 -1.42 7.41
N ASP A 113 -6.72 -1.13 8.26
CA ASP A 113 -6.49 -0.47 9.56
C ASP A 113 -5.57 -1.30 10.47
N ARG A 114 -5.71 -2.63 10.43
CA ARG A 114 -4.84 -3.55 11.16
C ARG A 114 -3.43 -3.61 10.59
N VAL A 115 -3.27 -3.62 9.27
CA VAL A 115 -1.96 -3.60 8.59
C VAL A 115 -1.22 -2.31 8.93
N LEU A 116 -1.85 -1.16 8.75
CA LEU A 116 -1.26 0.14 9.06
C LEU A 116 -0.88 0.24 10.54
N ARG A 117 -1.77 -0.17 11.44
CA ARG A 117 -1.45 -0.22 12.87
C ARG A 117 -0.26 -1.11 13.15
N ALA A 118 -0.17 -2.28 12.55
CA ALA A 118 0.95 -3.20 12.79
C ALA A 118 2.29 -2.64 12.29
N VAL A 119 2.29 -1.99 11.12
CA VAL A 119 3.47 -1.37 10.51
C VAL A 119 3.95 -0.18 11.35
N PHE A 120 3.04 0.72 11.73
CA PHE A 120 3.42 1.95 12.46
C PHE A 120 3.57 1.76 13.97
N ALA A 121 2.88 0.79 14.58
CA ALA A 121 3.10 0.41 15.97
C ALA A 121 4.31 -0.53 16.15
N GLY A 122 4.88 -1.05 15.05
CA GLY A 122 6.09 -1.87 15.07
C GLY A 122 5.92 -3.18 15.82
N MET A 123 4.87 -3.96 15.50
CA MET A 123 4.64 -5.38 15.89
C MET A 123 5.10 -5.88 17.29
N SER A 124 5.26 -5.03 18.32
CA SER A 124 5.74 -5.43 19.64
C SER A 124 5.45 -4.39 20.74
N PRO A 125 5.38 -4.81 22.01
CA PRO A 125 5.38 -3.89 23.13
C PRO A 125 6.75 -3.20 23.25
N ARG A 126 6.77 -1.86 23.34
CA ARG A 126 7.98 -1.14 23.77
C ARG A 126 8.17 -1.38 25.27
N SER A 127 8.93 -2.41 25.63
CA SER A 127 9.47 -2.54 26.99
C SER A 127 10.43 -1.37 27.23
N GLY A 128 10.22 -0.64 28.32
CA GLY A 128 10.80 0.67 28.57
C GLY A 128 12.31 0.76 28.38
N MET A 129 12.76 1.91 27.88
CA MET A 129 14.10 2.40 28.18
C MET A 129 14.18 2.64 29.70
N SER A 130 14.62 1.63 30.45
CA SER A 130 15.29 1.87 31.72
C SER A 130 16.73 2.27 31.40
N THR A 131 16.95 3.57 31.17
CA THR A 131 18.29 4.14 31.18
C THR A 131 18.76 4.15 32.63
N THR A 132 19.75 3.30 32.92
CA THR A 132 20.55 3.37 34.16
C THR A 132 21.53 4.53 34.07
#